data_AF-A0A645G8T5-F1
#
_entry.id   AF-A0A645G8T5-F1
#
_cell.length_a   1.000
_cell.length_b   1.000
_cell.length_c   1.000
_cell.angle_alpha   90.00
_cell.angle_beta   90.00
_cell.angle_gamma   90.00
#
_symmetry.space_group_name_H-M   'P 1'
#
loop_
_entity.id
_entity.type
_entity.pdbx_description
1 polymer ?
#
loop_
_entity_poly.entity_id
_entity_poly.type
_entity_poly.pdbx_seq_one_letter_code
_entity_poly.pdbx_strand_id
1 'polypeptide(L)'
;MQNHLHLKGMGMLVTKQRLYELLLRLEQLRFQIRWSHTQRIPRTSVLGHSMLVASFALLLTRQLPEYSLFQNPKQLLYANFFGALFHDLPESVIRDIVSPVKRATANLPEIVKQIEDSIVREELFPLMSEYRFKDELMAFTNHEFEDRVICVDHSDAEPSCYTNEDFLALLKQPPNQGMPIMGHLVGLCDEYAAFLEAYQSIYHGISSSYLKDAANKIRFGILRDGSVGGLIVEPLFEGFKILD
;
A
#
# COMPACT_ATOMS: atom_id res chain seq x y z
N MET A 1 19.75 -20.69 -10.94
CA MET A 1 18.42 -21.16 -11.37
C MET A 1 18.32 -22.68 -11.52
N GLN A 2 19.25 -23.35 -12.24
CA GLN A 2 19.16 -24.81 -12.48
C GLN A 2 19.02 -25.67 -11.22
N ASN A 3 19.69 -25.31 -10.11
CA ASN A 3 19.63 -26.08 -8.86
C ASN A 3 18.27 -26.02 -8.13
N HIS A 4 17.34 -25.16 -8.57
CA HIS A 4 16.03 -24.96 -7.92
C HIS A 4 14.83 -25.39 -8.78
N LEU A 5 15.05 -26.10 -9.89
CA LEU A 5 13.97 -26.59 -10.77
C LEU A 5 13.00 -27.57 -10.08
N HIS A 6 13.40 -28.17 -8.97
CA HIS A 6 12.52 -28.98 -8.13
C HIS A 6 11.38 -28.17 -7.49
N LEU A 7 11.52 -26.85 -7.37
CA LEU A 7 10.44 -25.96 -6.94
C LEU A 7 9.50 -25.71 -8.13
N LYS A 8 8.23 -26.08 -7.99
CA LYS A 8 7.20 -25.91 -9.03
C LYS A 8 7.20 -24.49 -9.62
N GLY A 9 7.23 -23.47 -8.77
CA GLY A 9 7.26 -22.07 -9.20
C GLY A 9 8.46 -21.74 -10.10
N MET A 10 9.65 -22.24 -9.77
CA MET A 10 10.86 -22.01 -10.60
C MET A 10 10.72 -22.66 -11.98
N GLY A 11 10.14 -23.86 -12.05
CA GLY A 11 9.82 -24.49 -13.34
C GLY A 11 8.87 -23.64 -14.19
N MET A 12 7.83 -23.07 -13.57
CA MET A 12 6.87 -22.18 -14.25
C MET A 12 7.54 -20.89 -14.75
N LEU A 13 8.48 -20.33 -13.98
CA LEU A 13 9.26 -19.15 -14.39
C LEU A 13 10.17 -19.44 -15.59
N VAL A 14 10.91 -20.55 -15.55
CA VAL A 14 11.84 -20.94 -16.63
C VAL A 14 11.10 -21.28 -17.91
N THR A 15 9.93 -21.92 -17.80
CA THR A 15 9.07 -22.27 -18.94
C THR A 15 8.12 -21.15 -19.38
N LYS A 16 8.26 -19.95 -18.81
CA LYS A 16 7.49 -18.74 -19.14
C LYS A 16 5.96 -18.93 -19.10
N GLN A 17 5.47 -19.60 -18.06
CA GLN A 17 4.02 -19.78 -17.83
C GLN A 17 3.39 -18.53 -17.18
N ARG A 18 2.10 -18.59 -16.83
CA ARG A 18 1.36 -17.46 -16.22
C ARG A 18 2.06 -16.79 -15.04
N LEU A 19 2.75 -17.55 -14.18
CA LEU A 19 3.52 -16.97 -13.07
C LEU A 19 4.65 -16.05 -13.56
N TYR A 20 5.29 -16.39 -14.67
CA TYR A 20 6.30 -15.54 -15.32
C TYR A 20 5.65 -14.27 -15.86
N GLU A 21 4.50 -14.37 -16.52
CA GLU A 21 3.76 -13.22 -17.02
C GLU A 21 3.31 -12.29 -15.88
N LEU A 22 2.82 -12.85 -14.77
CA LEU A 22 2.51 -12.09 -13.55
C LEU A 22 3.75 -11.33 -13.06
N LEU A 23 4.91 -11.99 -12.94
CA LEU A 23 6.15 -11.31 -12.54
C LEU A 23 6.53 -10.19 -13.50
N LEU A 24 6.36 -10.35 -14.81
CA LEU A 24 6.63 -9.29 -15.79
C LEU A 24 5.70 -8.08 -15.63
N ARG A 25 4.45 -8.30 -15.21
CA ARG A 25 3.54 -7.21 -14.85
C ARG A 25 4.01 -6.49 -13.59
N LEU A 26 4.32 -7.24 -12.52
CA LEU A 26 4.87 -6.67 -11.29
C LEU A 26 6.15 -5.86 -11.52
N GLU A 27 7.03 -6.35 -12.39
CA GLU A 27 8.29 -5.67 -12.74
C GLU A 27 8.07 -4.27 -13.34
N GLN A 28 6.92 -4.00 -13.97
CA GLN A 28 6.61 -2.69 -14.55
C GLN A 28 6.63 -1.57 -13.50
N LEU A 29 6.30 -1.87 -12.23
CA LEU A 29 6.33 -0.90 -11.13
C LEU A 29 7.72 -0.30 -10.90
N ARG A 30 8.80 -0.98 -11.32
CA ARG A 30 10.17 -0.45 -11.22
C ARG A 30 10.45 0.67 -12.23
N PHE A 31 9.72 0.70 -13.34
CA PHE A 31 9.93 1.66 -14.42
C PHE A 31 8.99 2.86 -14.34
N GLN A 32 7.90 2.75 -13.59
CA GLN A 32 6.98 3.85 -13.34
C GLN A 32 7.56 4.76 -12.26
N ILE A 33 7.71 6.05 -12.57
CA ILE A 33 8.32 7.05 -11.69
C ILE A 33 7.21 7.92 -11.10
N ARG A 34 7.18 8.02 -9.77
CA ARG A 34 6.25 8.90 -9.04
C ARG A 34 6.62 10.37 -9.22
N TRP A 35 5.65 11.24 -8.98
CA TRP A 35 5.80 12.69 -9.15
C TRP A 35 6.13 13.08 -10.60
N SER A 36 5.55 12.37 -11.58
CA SER A 36 5.87 12.47 -13.01
C SER A 36 5.79 13.90 -13.60
N HIS A 37 5.02 14.79 -12.98
CA HIS A 37 4.85 16.19 -13.41
C HIS A 37 5.84 17.19 -12.80
N THR A 38 6.70 16.76 -11.88
CA THR A 38 7.72 17.63 -11.28
C THR A 38 9.05 16.90 -11.22
N GLN A 39 10.14 17.61 -11.52
CA GLN A 39 11.46 17.01 -11.34
C GLN A 39 11.69 16.73 -9.85
N ARG A 40 12.21 15.55 -9.53
CA ARG A 40 12.50 15.06 -8.17
C ARG A 40 13.90 14.46 -8.12
N ILE A 41 14.65 14.71 -7.04
CA ILE A 41 15.92 14.03 -6.73
C ILE A 41 15.91 13.56 -5.26
N PRO A 42 16.24 12.27 -4.99
CA PRO A 42 16.34 11.19 -5.99
C PRO A 42 15.00 10.96 -6.69
N ARG A 43 14.97 10.24 -7.81
CA ARG A 43 13.69 9.75 -8.37
C ARG A 43 13.27 8.50 -7.59
N THR A 44 11.96 8.30 -7.39
CA THR A 44 11.41 7.05 -6.85
C THR A 44 10.54 6.38 -7.89
N SER A 45 10.73 5.08 -8.05
CA SER A 45 9.77 4.25 -8.76
C SER A 45 8.60 3.90 -7.84
N VAL A 46 7.47 3.49 -8.42
CA VAL A 46 6.32 2.98 -7.66
C VAL A 46 6.75 1.81 -6.79
N LEU A 47 7.52 0.86 -7.34
CA LEU A 47 8.07 -0.26 -6.56
C LEU A 47 8.95 0.20 -5.37
N GLY A 48 9.77 1.24 -5.58
CA GLY A 48 10.62 1.80 -4.52
C GLY A 48 9.79 2.47 -3.43
N HIS A 49 8.72 3.15 -3.80
CA HIS A 49 7.76 3.74 -2.89
C HIS A 49 7.01 2.66 -2.09
N SER A 50 6.43 1.64 -2.74
CA SER A 50 5.72 0.57 -2.04
C SER A 50 6.62 -0.18 -1.05
N MET A 51 7.90 -0.37 -1.37
CA MET A 51 8.86 -0.95 -0.43
C MET A 51 9.14 -0.03 0.78
N LEU A 52 9.19 1.29 0.58
CA LEU A 52 9.34 2.26 1.65
C LEU A 52 8.09 2.26 2.56
N VAL A 53 6.89 2.23 1.98
CA VAL A 53 5.61 2.13 2.69
C VAL A 53 5.54 0.84 3.49
N ALA A 54 5.91 -0.30 2.91
CA ALA A 54 5.98 -1.59 3.61
C ALA A 54 6.97 -1.59 4.78
N SER A 55 8.11 -0.94 4.60
CA SER A 55 9.12 -0.80 5.66
C SER A 55 8.58 0.03 6.84
N PHE A 56 7.88 1.14 6.57
CA PHE A 56 7.22 1.91 7.62
C PHE A 56 6.08 1.13 8.28
N ALA A 57 5.23 0.46 7.50
CA ALA A 57 4.13 -0.34 8.03
C ALA A 57 4.64 -1.40 9.01
N LEU A 58 5.74 -2.10 8.67
CA LEU A 58 6.37 -3.06 9.57
C LEU A 58 6.87 -2.42 10.88
N LEU A 59 7.58 -1.28 10.78
CA LEU A 59 8.17 -0.62 11.93
C LEU A 59 7.09 0.01 12.82
N LEU A 60 6.15 0.75 12.25
CA LEU A 60 5.10 1.45 12.97
C LEU A 60 4.08 0.48 13.57
N THR A 61 3.78 -0.65 12.93
CA THR A 61 2.93 -1.70 13.53
C THR A 61 3.52 -2.16 14.86
N ARG A 62 4.86 -2.30 14.96
CA ARG A 62 5.53 -2.69 16.22
C ARG A 62 5.56 -1.58 17.27
N GLN A 63 5.37 -0.34 16.87
CA GLN A 63 5.33 0.84 17.75
C GLN A 63 3.92 1.17 18.23
N LEU A 64 2.89 0.43 17.78
CA LEU A 64 1.53 0.62 18.27
C LEU A 64 1.50 0.45 19.80
N PRO A 65 0.88 1.36 20.57
CA PRO A 65 0.91 1.33 22.03
C PRO A 65 0.40 0.03 22.64
N GLU A 66 -0.61 -0.57 22.01
CA GLU A 66 -1.26 -1.80 22.47
C GLU A 66 -0.67 -3.06 21.83
N TYR A 67 0.44 -2.97 21.09
CA TYR A 67 1.00 -4.08 20.33
C TYR A 67 1.25 -5.34 21.17
N SER A 68 1.68 -5.19 22.42
CA SER A 68 1.91 -6.30 23.35
C SER A 68 0.64 -7.00 23.83
N LEU A 69 -0.53 -6.39 23.62
CA LEU A 69 -1.84 -6.92 24.01
C LEU A 69 -2.52 -7.68 22.88
N PHE A 70 -2.00 -7.60 21.65
CA PHE A 70 -2.59 -8.29 20.51
C PHE A 70 -2.31 -9.78 20.58
N GLN A 71 -3.31 -10.60 20.25
CA GLN A 71 -3.23 -12.05 20.39
C GLN A 71 -2.45 -12.72 19.26
N ASN A 72 -2.43 -12.13 18.05
CA ASN A 72 -1.66 -12.63 16.91
C ASN A 72 -0.86 -11.52 16.18
N PRO A 73 0.15 -10.92 16.84
CA PRO A 73 0.87 -9.78 16.31
C PRO A 73 1.73 -10.13 15.08
N LYS A 74 2.15 -11.39 14.93
CA LYS A 74 2.91 -11.84 13.75
C LYS A 74 2.06 -11.82 12.48
N GLN A 75 0.80 -12.25 12.58
CA GLN A 75 -0.13 -12.20 11.46
C GLN A 75 -0.45 -10.75 11.08
N LEU A 76 -0.65 -9.87 12.06
CA LEU A 76 -0.84 -8.44 11.81
C LEU A 76 0.38 -7.81 11.12
N LEU A 77 1.60 -8.12 11.56
CA LEU A 77 2.83 -7.65 10.91
C LEU A 77 2.93 -8.13 9.45
N TYR A 78 2.64 -9.40 9.21
CA TYR A 78 2.63 -9.98 7.86
C TYR A 78 1.62 -9.24 6.98
N ALA A 79 0.39 -9.11 7.47
CA ALA A 79 -0.71 -8.57 6.71
C ALA A 79 -0.55 -7.07 6.42
N ASN A 80 -0.08 -6.28 7.40
CA ASN A 80 0.24 -4.87 7.19
C ASN A 80 1.43 -4.67 6.25
N PHE A 81 2.48 -5.49 6.37
CA PHE A 81 3.65 -5.41 5.48
C PHE A 81 3.27 -5.70 4.02
N PHE A 82 2.55 -6.78 3.77
CA PHE A 82 2.16 -7.15 2.41
C PHE A 82 1.02 -6.29 1.86
N GLY A 83 0.09 -5.85 2.71
CA GLY A 83 -0.88 -4.81 2.38
C GLY A 83 -0.19 -3.55 1.87
N ALA A 84 0.79 -3.06 2.62
CA ALA A 84 1.60 -1.91 2.22
C ALA A 84 2.48 -2.17 0.98
N LEU A 85 3.04 -3.37 0.82
CA LEU A 85 3.89 -3.68 -0.32
C LEU A 85 3.10 -3.74 -1.65
N PHE A 86 1.86 -4.20 -1.58
CA PHE A 86 1.02 -4.43 -2.76
C PHE A 86 -0.10 -3.40 -2.95
N HIS A 87 -0.23 -2.37 -2.12
CA HIS A 87 -1.30 -1.38 -2.25
C HIS A 87 -1.34 -0.73 -3.66
N ASP A 88 -0.16 -0.40 -4.22
CA ASP A 88 0.00 0.17 -5.57
C ASP A 88 0.08 -0.89 -6.69
N LEU A 89 -0.17 -2.17 -6.40
CA LEU A 89 -0.14 -3.23 -7.42
C LEU A 89 -1.00 -2.91 -8.67
N PRO A 90 -2.21 -2.31 -8.55
CA PRO A 90 -2.99 -1.91 -9.71
C PRO A 90 -2.24 -0.99 -10.69
N GLU A 91 -1.29 -0.16 -10.21
CA GLU A 91 -0.51 0.72 -11.08
C GLU A 91 0.31 -0.05 -12.13
N SER A 92 0.65 -1.32 -11.87
CA SER A 92 1.40 -2.17 -12.80
C SER A 92 0.72 -2.36 -14.16
N VAL A 93 -0.60 -2.23 -14.21
CA VAL A 93 -1.42 -2.39 -15.42
C VAL A 93 -2.10 -1.09 -15.86
N ILE A 94 -2.49 -0.23 -14.93
CA ILE A 94 -3.23 1.00 -15.25
C ILE A 94 -2.30 2.13 -15.72
N ARG A 95 -1.05 2.19 -15.23
CA ARG A 95 -0.12 3.35 -15.31
C ARG A 95 -0.74 4.62 -14.68
N ASP A 96 0.04 5.35 -13.88
CA ASP A 96 -0.40 6.50 -13.06
C ASP A 96 -1.47 7.40 -13.72
N ILE A 97 -2.73 7.30 -13.25
CA ILE A 97 -3.79 8.26 -13.55
C ILE A 97 -3.64 9.41 -12.55
N VAL A 98 -2.95 10.44 -12.99
CA VAL A 98 -2.58 11.62 -12.19
C VAL A 98 -3.76 12.19 -11.39
N SER A 99 -3.51 12.53 -10.13
CA SER A 99 -4.50 13.06 -9.18
C SER A 99 -5.39 14.24 -9.65
N PRO A 100 -4.97 15.16 -10.54
CA PRO A 100 -5.85 16.20 -11.08
C PRO A 100 -7.04 15.65 -11.87
N VAL A 101 -6.87 14.50 -12.55
CA VAL A 101 -7.96 13.84 -13.30
C VAL A 101 -8.94 13.18 -12.33
N LYS A 102 -8.43 12.58 -11.24
CA LYS A 102 -9.26 11.96 -10.19
C LYS A 102 -10.19 12.95 -9.47
N ARG A 103 -9.96 14.28 -9.57
CA ARG A 103 -10.75 15.31 -8.87
C ARG A 103 -11.46 16.32 -9.80
N ALA A 104 -11.46 16.08 -11.11
CA ALA A 104 -11.92 17.08 -12.08
C ALA A 104 -13.46 17.29 -12.11
N THR A 105 -14.25 16.29 -11.71
CA THR A 105 -15.72 16.39 -11.54
C THR A 105 -16.22 15.44 -10.44
N ALA A 106 -17.41 15.67 -9.88
CA ALA A 106 -17.95 14.88 -8.76
C ALA A 106 -18.13 13.37 -9.07
N ASN A 107 -18.38 13.01 -10.33
CA ASN A 107 -18.66 11.63 -10.73
C ASN A 107 -17.47 10.91 -11.39
N LEU A 108 -16.43 11.64 -11.79
CA LEU A 108 -15.25 11.06 -12.46
C LEU A 108 -14.40 10.12 -11.58
N PRO A 109 -14.16 10.38 -10.27
CA PRO A 109 -13.39 9.45 -9.46
C PRO A 109 -14.02 8.06 -9.35
N GLU A 110 -15.35 7.97 -9.28
CA GLU A 110 -16.05 6.68 -9.24
C GLU A 110 -15.90 5.91 -10.57
N ILE A 111 -16.05 6.61 -11.69
CA ILE A 111 -15.85 6.02 -13.02
C ILE A 111 -14.41 5.56 -13.20
N VAL A 112 -13.43 6.37 -12.77
CA VAL A 112 -12.01 5.99 -12.81
C VAL A 112 -11.79 4.72 -11.99
N LYS A 113 -12.32 4.65 -10.76
CA LYS A 113 -12.20 3.46 -9.92
C LYS A 113 -12.81 2.22 -10.58
N GLN A 114 -13.99 2.33 -11.19
CA GLN A 114 -14.61 1.21 -11.91
C GLN A 114 -13.76 0.71 -13.09
N ILE A 115 -13.10 1.63 -13.81
CA ILE A 115 -12.18 1.29 -14.90
C ILE A 115 -10.89 0.64 -14.35
N GLU A 116 -10.34 1.18 -13.26
CA GLU A 116 -9.17 0.61 -12.59
C GLU A 116 -9.48 -0.83 -12.15
N ASP A 117 -10.62 -1.05 -11.48
CA ASP A 117 -11.09 -2.37 -11.05
C ASP A 117 -11.31 -3.33 -12.23
N SER A 118 -11.87 -2.86 -13.35
CA SER A 118 -12.08 -3.70 -14.54
C SER A 118 -10.75 -4.13 -15.17
N ILE A 119 -9.78 -3.22 -15.29
CA ILE A 119 -8.45 -3.52 -15.83
C ILE A 119 -7.71 -4.51 -14.94
N VAL A 120 -7.77 -4.36 -13.60
CA VAL A 120 -7.17 -5.32 -12.67
C VAL A 120 -7.79 -6.71 -12.84
N ARG A 121 -9.12 -6.79 -12.96
CA ARG A 121 -9.85 -8.06 -13.19
C ARG A 121 -9.54 -8.69 -14.54
N GLU A 122 -9.28 -7.90 -15.58
CA GLU A 122 -9.00 -8.40 -16.93
C GLU A 122 -7.52 -8.75 -17.15
N GLU A 123 -6.59 -7.97 -16.59
CA GLU A 123 -5.15 -8.13 -16.84
C GLU A 123 -4.38 -8.83 -15.73
N LEU A 124 -4.71 -8.62 -14.45
CA LEU A 124 -3.97 -9.23 -13.33
C LEU A 124 -4.62 -10.53 -12.85
N PHE A 125 -5.95 -10.54 -12.66
CA PHE A 125 -6.65 -11.69 -12.09
C PHE A 125 -6.44 -13.00 -12.88
N PRO A 126 -6.48 -13.04 -14.23
CA PRO A 126 -6.27 -14.29 -14.97
C PRO A 126 -4.85 -14.85 -14.81
N LEU A 127 -3.87 -13.98 -14.53
CA LEU A 127 -2.48 -14.38 -14.32
C LEU A 127 -2.27 -15.03 -12.95
N MET A 128 -3.17 -14.82 -12.00
CA MET A 128 -3.07 -15.35 -10.64
C MET A 128 -4.19 -16.32 -10.22
N SER A 129 -5.26 -16.46 -11.01
CA SER A 129 -6.50 -17.16 -10.65
C SER A 129 -6.34 -18.62 -10.20
N GLU A 130 -5.29 -19.29 -10.66
CA GLU A 130 -4.98 -20.70 -10.36
C GLU A 130 -4.14 -20.88 -9.07
N TYR A 131 -3.67 -19.80 -8.45
CA TYR A 131 -2.83 -19.86 -7.26
C TYR A 131 -3.58 -19.48 -5.99
N ARG A 132 -3.22 -20.13 -4.87
CA ARG A 132 -3.83 -19.87 -3.56
C ARG A 132 -3.57 -18.46 -3.03
N PHE A 133 -2.47 -17.82 -3.43
CA PHE A 133 -2.15 -16.47 -2.96
C PHE A 133 -3.00 -15.36 -3.61
N LYS A 134 -3.83 -15.68 -4.61
CA LYS A 134 -4.65 -14.68 -5.31
C LYS A 134 -5.54 -13.92 -4.34
N ASP A 135 -6.10 -14.63 -3.35
CA ASP A 135 -7.10 -14.08 -2.44
C ASP A 135 -6.44 -13.07 -1.50
N GLU A 136 -5.25 -13.40 -0.98
CA GLU A 136 -4.42 -12.46 -0.22
C GLU A 136 -4.04 -11.23 -1.06
N LEU A 137 -3.62 -11.43 -2.31
CA LEU A 137 -3.20 -10.32 -3.18
C LEU A 137 -4.36 -9.37 -3.52
N MET A 138 -5.55 -9.90 -3.78
CA MET A 138 -6.77 -9.11 -3.97
C MET A 138 -7.18 -8.39 -2.68
N ALA A 139 -7.04 -9.05 -1.53
CA ALA A 139 -7.28 -8.44 -0.23
C ALA A 139 -6.35 -7.26 0.08
N PHE A 140 -5.09 -7.31 -0.38
CA PHE A 140 -4.13 -6.22 -0.18
C PHE A 140 -4.42 -4.99 -1.05
N THR A 141 -5.15 -5.16 -2.15
CA THR A 141 -5.44 -4.09 -3.12
C THR A 141 -6.83 -3.50 -3.01
N ASN A 142 -7.83 -4.29 -2.57
CA ASN A 142 -9.19 -3.80 -2.38
C ASN A 142 -9.36 -3.19 -0.98
N HIS A 143 -9.87 -1.95 -0.91
CA HIS A 143 -10.06 -1.22 0.35
C HIS A 143 -8.76 -1.15 1.16
N GLU A 144 -7.67 -0.88 0.46
CA GLU A 144 -6.28 -0.98 0.91
C GLU A 144 -6.03 -0.21 2.22
N PHE A 145 -6.72 0.92 2.41
CA PHE A 145 -6.57 1.82 3.56
C PHE A 145 -7.67 1.69 4.63
N GLU A 146 -8.58 0.72 4.51
CA GLU A 146 -9.61 0.44 5.54
C GLU A 146 -9.15 -0.67 6.50
N ASP A 147 -9.44 -0.51 7.79
CA ASP A 147 -9.20 -1.56 8.80
C ASP A 147 -10.18 -2.72 8.57
N ARG A 148 -9.66 -3.92 8.31
CA ARG A 148 -10.47 -5.04 7.81
C ARG A 148 -9.95 -6.42 8.24
N VAL A 149 -10.83 -7.42 8.21
CA VAL A 149 -10.49 -8.82 8.44
C VAL A 149 -10.89 -9.66 7.22
N ILE A 150 -9.97 -10.45 6.70
CA ILE A 150 -10.18 -11.30 5.52
C ILE A 150 -10.25 -12.77 5.93
N CYS A 151 -11.35 -13.44 5.61
CA CYS A 151 -11.49 -14.88 5.80
C CYS A 151 -10.73 -15.63 4.70
N VAL A 152 -9.61 -16.27 5.04
CA VAL A 152 -8.74 -16.96 4.07
C VAL A 152 -9.42 -18.19 3.45
N ASP A 153 -10.46 -18.75 4.11
CA ASP A 153 -11.16 -19.96 3.66
C ASP A 153 -12.45 -19.70 2.84
N HIS A 154 -12.87 -18.44 2.67
CA HIS A 154 -14.09 -18.07 1.92
C HIS A 154 -13.80 -16.94 0.92
N SER A 155 -13.35 -17.34 -0.27
CA SER A 155 -12.73 -16.51 -1.31
C SER A 155 -13.62 -15.46 -2.00
N ASP A 156 -14.94 -15.52 -1.82
CA ASP A 156 -15.89 -14.59 -2.46
C ASP A 156 -16.62 -13.66 -1.46
N ALA A 157 -16.30 -13.75 -0.16
CA ALA A 157 -16.88 -12.87 0.83
C ALA A 157 -16.19 -11.49 0.80
N GLU A 158 -16.98 -10.41 0.75
CA GLU A 158 -16.44 -9.07 0.92
C GLU A 158 -15.75 -8.95 2.28
N PRO A 159 -14.59 -8.26 2.37
CA PRO A 159 -13.91 -8.06 3.63
C PRO A 159 -14.81 -7.29 4.59
N SER A 160 -14.85 -7.72 5.85
CA SER A 160 -15.52 -6.95 6.89
C SER A 160 -14.66 -5.76 7.26
N CYS A 161 -15.14 -4.54 7.00
CA CYS A 161 -14.50 -3.30 7.45
C CYS A 161 -14.97 -2.92 8.86
N TYR A 162 -14.09 -2.32 9.63
CA TYR A 162 -14.31 -1.99 11.05
C TYR A 162 -13.98 -0.53 11.34
N THR A 163 -14.61 0.02 12.37
CA THR A 163 -14.13 1.26 12.99
C THR A 163 -12.80 1.00 13.69
N ASN A 164 -12.02 2.05 13.95
CA ASN A 164 -10.72 1.88 14.61
C ASN A 164 -10.83 1.23 16.00
N GLU A 165 -11.82 1.65 16.80
CA GLU A 165 -12.04 1.10 18.15
C GLU A 165 -12.45 -0.39 18.09
N ASP A 166 -13.38 -0.74 17.20
CA ASP A 166 -13.82 -2.13 17.02
C ASP A 166 -12.69 -3.02 16.53
N PHE A 167 -11.86 -2.51 15.61
CA PHE A 167 -10.72 -3.24 15.08
C PHE A 167 -9.66 -3.50 16.14
N LEU A 168 -9.29 -2.49 16.95
CA LEU A 168 -8.35 -2.65 18.05
C LEU A 168 -8.88 -3.62 19.12
N ALA A 169 -10.18 -3.58 19.41
CA ALA A 169 -10.81 -4.55 20.31
C ALA A 169 -10.73 -5.97 19.75
N LEU A 170 -10.95 -6.15 18.45
CA LEU A 170 -10.85 -7.44 17.75
C LEU A 170 -9.43 -8.02 17.79
N LEU A 171 -8.39 -7.19 17.65
CA LEU A 171 -6.99 -7.64 17.71
C LEU A 171 -6.58 -8.22 19.08
N LYS A 172 -7.32 -7.89 20.14
CA LYS A 172 -7.12 -8.39 21.51
C LYS A 172 -7.89 -9.68 21.79
N GLN A 173 -8.78 -10.08 20.89
CA GLN A 173 -9.53 -11.35 21.00
C GLN A 173 -8.69 -12.51 20.44
N PRO A 174 -8.94 -13.75 20.89
CA PRO A 174 -8.29 -14.92 20.28
C PRO A 174 -8.48 -14.91 18.76
N PRO A 175 -7.48 -15.39 18.00
CA PRO A 175 -7.49 -15.31 16.54
C PRO A 175 -8.78 -15.91 15.98
N ASN A 176 -9.51 -15.08 15.24
CA ASN A 176 -10.61 -15.54 14.40
C ASN A 176 -10.03 -16.27 13.17
N GLN A 177 -10.89 -16.88 12.34
CA GLN A 177 -10.46 -17.54 11.09
C GLN A 177 -9.95 -16.57 10.01
N GLY A 178 -9.76 -15.29 10.35
CA GLY A 178 -9.39 -14.24 9.41
C GLY A 178 -7.99 -13.67 9.62
N MET A 179 -7.48 -13.03 8.58
CA MET A 179 -6.26 -12.23 8.62
C MET A 179 -6.63 -10.75 8.82
N PRO A 180 -6.25 -10.13 9.94
CA PRO A 180 -6.51 -8.71 10.16
C PRO A 180 -5.50 -7.84 9.39
N ILE A 181 -5.97 -6.78 8.74
CA ILE A 181 -5.16 -5.73 8.11
C ILE A 181 -5.57 -4.38 8.68
N MET A 182 -4.61 -3.65 9.22
CA MET A 182 -4.81 -2.28 9.69
C MET A 182 -4.59 -1.30 8.53
N GLY A 183 -5.58 -1.19 7.65
CA GLY A 183 -5.49 -0.36 6.45
C GLY A 183 -5.19 1.11 6.75
N HIS A 184 -5.74 1.68 7.83
CA HIS A 184 -5.48 3.09 8.16
C HIS A 184 -3.99 3.34 8.45
N LEU A 185 -3.31 2.37 9.09
CA LEU A 185 -1.87 2.45 9.31
C LEU A 185 -1.09 2.36 7.99
N VAL A 186 -1.55 1.53 7.05
CA VAL A 186 -0.96 1.45 5.70
C VAL A 186 -1.12 2.79 4.97
N GLY A 187 -2.28 3.43 5.07
CA GLY A 187 -2.54 4.76 4.49
C GLY A 187 -1.65 5.84 5.10
N LEU A 188 -1.49 5.86 6.42
CA LEU A 188 -0.52 6.75 7.09
C LEU A 188 0.90 6.54 6.55
N CYS A 189 1.31 5.29 6.33
CA CYS A 189 2.64 4.98 5.82
C CYS A 189 2.83 5.43 4.36
N ASP A 190 1.80 5.30 3.51
CA ASP A 190 1.78 5.82 2.14
C ASP A 190 1.96 7.35 2.14
N GLU A 191 1.09 8.05 2.86
CA GLU A 191 1.14 9.51 2.93
C GLU A 191 2.48 10.00 3.50
N TYR A 192 2.98 9.37 4.57
CA TYR A 192 4.27 9.72 5.15
C TYR A 192 5.44 9.46 4.19
N ALA A 193 5.42 8.35 3.45
CA ALA A 193 6.41 8.08 2.42
C ALA A 193 6.37 9.15 1.31
N ALA A 194 5.19 9.53 0.84
CA ALA A 194 5.01 10.59 -0.15
C ALA A 194 5.51 11.96 0.37
N PHE A 195 5.28 12.28 1.65
CA PHE A 195 5.86 13.46 2.30
C PHE A 195 7.39 13.42 2.26
N LEU A 196 8.02 12.31 2.63
CA LEU A 196 9.48 12.18 2.63
C LEU A 196 10.06 12.31 1.23
N GLU A 197 9.40 11.74 0.21
CA GLU A 197 9.81 11.89 -1.18
C GLU A 197 9.86 13.36 -1.62
N ALA A 198 8.82 14.14 -1.30
CA ALA A 198 8.73 15.55 -1.62
C ALA A 198 9.72 16.37 -0.78
N TYR A 199 9.76 16.15 0.54
CA TYR A 199 10.64 16.86 1.47
C TYR A 199 12.11 16.70 1.11
N GLN A 200 12.56 15.47 0.80
CA GLN A 200 13.95 15.22 0.43
C GLN A 200 14.35 16.01 -0.82
N SER A 201 13.48 16.09 -1.82
CA SER A 201 13.78 16.91 -3.00
C SER A 201 13.87 18.39 -2.70
N ILE A 202 12.96 18.92 -1.88
CA ILE A 202 13.02 20.32 -1.46
C ILE A 202 14.30 20.59 -0.67
N TYR A 203 14.65 19.69 0.25
CA TYR A 203 15.86 19.77 1.07
C TYR A 203 17.14 19.78 0.21
N HIS A 204 17.17 19.02 -0.88
CA HIS A 204 18.27 18.99 -1.85
C HIS A 204 18.22 20.10 -2.91
N GLY A 205 17.35 21.10 -2.74
CA GLY A 205 17.28 22.30 -3.58
C GLY A 205 16.38 22.18 -4.81
N ILE A 206 15.68 21.05 -5.00
CA ILE A 206 14.64 20.91 -6.01
C ILE A 206 13.30 21.24 -5.38
N SER A 207 12.99 22.53 -5.42
CA SER A 207 11.75 23.07 -4.85
C SER A 207 10.91 23.71 -5.94
N SER A 208 9.64 23.31 -6.02
CA SER A 208 8.59 24.00 -6.76
C SER A 208 7.46 24.34 -5.79
N SER A 209 6.61 25.33 -6.11
CA SER A 209 5.41 25.62 -5.31
C SER A 209 4.54 24.37 -5.17
N TYR A 210 4.36 23.63 -6.27
CA TYR A 210 3.64 22.36 -6.28
C TYR A 210 4.19 21.34 -5.27
N LEU A 211 5.51 21.13 -5.22
CA LEU A 211 6.13 20.19 -4.27
C LEU A 211 5.97 20.65 -2.81
N LYS A 212 6.16 21.95 -2.55
CA LYS A 212 5.98 22.52 -1.20
C LYS A 212 4.53 22.40 -0.74
N ASP A 213 3.59 22.77 -1.60
CA ASP A 213 2.16 22.70 -1.31
C ASP A 213 1.71 21.26 -1.07
N ALA A 214 2.19 20.32 -1.87
CA ALA A 214 1.89 18.90 -1.68
C ALA A 214 2.45 18.37 -0.35
N ALA A 215 3.72 18.64 -0.04
CA ALA A 215 4.35 18.22 1.21
C ALA A 215 3.66 18.84 2.43
N ASN A 216 3.36 20.13 2.41
CA ASN A 216 2.64 20.82 3.47
C ASN A 216 1.22 20.26 3.64
N LYS A 217 0.50 20.05 2.53
CA LYS A 217 -0.86 19.47 2.59
C LYS A 217 -0.87 18.10 3.25
N ILE A 218 0.08 17.22 2.89
CA ILE A 218 0.21 15.89 3.49
C ILE A 218 0.53 16.01 4.98
N ARG A 219 1.56 16.80 5.33
CA ARG A 219 1.97 17.02 6.73
C ARG A 219 0.81 17.51 7.60
N PHE A 220 0.13 18.56 7.16
CA PHE A 220 -1.00 19.13 7.92
C PHE A 220 -2.21 18.20 7.95
N GLY A 221 -2.43 17.40 6.91
CA GLY A 221 -3.45 16.35 6.90
C GLY A 221 -3.22 15.34 8.01
N ILE A 222 -2.04 14.71 8.03
CA ILE A 222 -1.66 13.72 9.04
C ILE A 222 -1.72 14.32 10.45
N LEU A 223 -1.13 15.51 10.66
CA LEU A 223 -1.13 16.16 11.98
C LEU A 223 -2.53 16.53 12.48
N ARG A 224 -3.48 16.79 11.58
CA ARG A 224 -4.87 17.08 11.95
C ARG A 224 -5.58 15.83 12.47
N ASP A 225 -5.25 14.66 11.92
CA ASP A 225 -5.85 13.40 12.35
C ASP A 225 -5.36 13.00 13.76
N GLY A 226 -4.15 13.42 14.13
CA GLY A 226 -3.59 13.38 15.49
C GLY A 226 -3.15 11.99 15.95
N SER A 227 -3.92 10.94 15.65
CA SER A 227 -3.50 9.56 15.89
C SER A 227 -4.10 8.58 14.90
N VAL A 228 -3.37 7.50 14.60
CA VAL A 228 -3.83 6.40 13.74
C VAL A 228 -3.56 5.07 14.44
N GLY A 229 -4.61 4.29 14.72
CA GLY A 229 -4.48 3.03 15.47
C GLY A 229 -3.90 3.23 16.88
N GLY A 230 -4.11 4.41 17.47
CA GLY A 230 -3.51 4.82 18.74
C GLY A 230 -2.07 5.31 18.66
N LEU A 231 -1.42 5.25 17.48
CA LEU A 231 -0.10 5.85 17.27
C LEU A 231 -0.23 7.37 17.17
N ILE A 232 0.46 8.10 18.05
CA ILE A 232 0.59 9.56 17.98
C ILE A 232 1.49 9.91 16.80
N VAL A 233 1.04 10.77 15.89
CA VAL A 233 1.70 11.01 14.59
C VAL A 233 2.65 12.21 14.59
N GLU A 234 2.52 13.12 15.54
CA GLU A 234 3.35 14.33 15.66
C GLU A 234 4.86 14.01 15.69
N PRO A 235 5.35 12.98 16.43
CA PRO A 235 6.76 12.62 16.45
C PRO A 235 7.34 12.25 15.08
N LEU A 236 6.52 11.82 14.12
CA LEU A 236 6.98 11.50 12.76
C LEU A 236 7.54 12.74 12.03
N PHE A 237 7.11 13.94 12.43
CA PHE A 237 7.51 15.19 11.80
C PHE A 237 8.52 15.99 12.63
N GLU A 238 8.98 15.46 13.75
CA GLU A 238 10.04 16.07 14.54
C GLU A 238 11.35 16.15 13.73
N GLY A 239 12.01 17.31 13.75
CA GLY A 239 13.24 17.55 13.00
C GLY A 239 13.05 17.98 11.54
N PHE A 240 11.83 17.94 10.99
CA PHE A 240 11.54 18.48 9.66
C PHE A 240 11.25 19.98 9.72
N LYS A 241 12.01 20.77 8.94
CA LYS A 241 11.85 22.22 8.86
C LYS A 241 10.51 22.59 8.23
N ILE A 242 10.00 23.77 8.56
CA ILE A 242 8.84 24.34 7.88
C ILE A 242 9.23 24.64 6.44
N LEU A 243 8.35 24.27 5.51
CA LEU A 243 8.53 24.48 4.08
C LEU A 243 7.85 25.81 3.71
N ASP A 244 8.60 26.91 3.80
CA ASP A 244 8.24 28.24 3.27
C ASP A 244 8.65 28.36 1.80
#